data_AF-A0A5B8S6E1-F1
#
_entry.id   AF-A0A5B8S6E1-F1
#
_cell.length_a   1.000
_cell.length_b   1.000
_cell.length_c   1.000
_cell.angle_alpha   90.00
_cell.angle_beta   90.00
_cell.angle_gamma   90.00
#
_symmetry.space_group_name_H-M   'P 1'
#
loop_
_entity.id
_entity.type
_entity.pdbx_description
1 polymer ?
#
loop_
_entity_poly.entity_id
_entity_poly.type
_entity_poly.pdbx_seq_one_letter_code
_entity_poly.pdbx_strand_id
1 'polypeptide(L)'
;MLESGTAPRGALRVGGVSVALEQLVLVLAMRCERIFCLAGRMTPEIAALQHEAERAGARFQLIPGPRGLLGQVTATDEVIALADGLFASVGDAVALLEPGPTVLVQPAESGVEAGFERIDPSLASGGALRIPGRLVERLADLPHDCDAFSALLRIALQAGIAQRPLPPAGQGDGFWTLLANEEQAHALEPLWIRRRIRHVRPFSPTRGLARLLVRSFGPALLHAGSGSRFVISGAVVLLALALGIGSLGWPGPALGAVALAWLLGEATAVLRRIEADRVVPPGRNLSLRSLFDWSVDALLVTLIAWSVPAGPWLGPLDRLFPPLMLLALLRIVPRVLSQAWTAWLEDRALLAILIGLGLLAGAGAPMVYGLAIALAACGILWPQGAGRLTPS
;
A
#
# COMPACT_ATOMS: atom_id res chain seq x y z
N MET A 1 21.09 -2.43 -29.88
CA MET A 1 21.47 -3.86 -29.99
C MET A 1 21.21 -4.51 -28.64
N LEU A 2 20.42 -5.57 -28.58
CA LEU A 2 20.25 -6.41 -27.39
C LEU A 2 21.18 -7.61 -27.55
N GLU A 3 22.45 -7.45 -27.18
CA GLU A 3 23.43 -8.54 -27.10
C GLU A 3 23.78 -8.80 -25.63
N SER A 4 22.92 -9.52 -24.94
CA SER A 4 23.24 -10.38 -23.79
C SER A 4 21.92 -10.94 -23.26
N GLY A 5 21.85 -12.25 -22.99
CA GLY A 5 20.67 -12.97 -22.50
C GLY A 5 20.21 -12.59 -21.08
N THR A 6 20.44 -11.35 -20.67
CA THR A 6 19.95 -10.73 -19.44
C THR A 6 18.57 -10.14 -19.68
N ALA A 7 17.62 -10.47 -18.79
CA ALA A 7 16.31 -9.82 -18.80
C ALA A 7 16.48 -8.29 -18.74
N PRO A 8 15.66 -7.50 -19.45
CA PRO A 8 15.74 -6.03 -19.39
C PRO A 8 15.56 -5.56 -17.94
N ARG A 9 16.29 -4.54 -17.49
CA ARG A 9 16.30 -4.13 -16.07
C ARG A 9 14.92 -3.73 -15.57
N GLY A 10 14.09 -3.12 -16.42
CA GLY A 10 12.68 -2.86 -16.12
C GLY A 10 11.83 -4.10 -15.81
N ALA A 11 12.21 -5.29 -16.28
CA ALA A 11 11.52 -6.55 -16.00
C ALA A 11 11.98 -7.24 -14.71
N LEU A 12 13.08 -6.78 -14.09
CA LEU A 12 13.53 -7.28 -12.78
C LEU A 12 12.41 -7.11 -11.75
N ARG A 13 12.29 -8.05 -10.82
CA ARG A 13 11.21 -8.05 -9.82
C ARG A 13 11.74 -7.97 -8.40
N VAL A 14 11.13 -7.09 -7.62
CA VAL A 14 11.33 -7.00 -6.17
C VAL A 14 9.98 -7.28 -5.50
N GLY A 15 9.90 -8.33 -4.68
CA GLY A 15 8.65 -8.68 -3.99
C GLY A 15 7.48 -8.98 -4.94
N GLY A 16 7.77 -9.53 -6.12
CA GLY A 16 6.78 -9.86 -7.15
C GLY A 16 6.27 -8.67 -8.00
N VAL A 17 6.78 -7.45 -7.78
CA VAL A 17 6.50 -6.25 -8.57
C VAL A 17 7.69 -5.97 -9.49
N SER A 18 7.46 -5.69 -10.77
CA SER A 18 8.54 -5.32 -11.69
C SER A 18 8.99 -3.88 -11.46
N VAL A 19 10.28 -3.60 -11.69
CA VAL A 19 10.85 -2.25 -11.55
C VAL A 19 10.11 -1.25 -12.44
N ALA A 20 9.82 -1.62 -13.69
CA ALA A 20 9.10 -0.74 -14.60
C ALA A 20 7.67 -0.41 -14.13
N LEU A 21 7.01 -1.32 -13.40
CA LEU A 21 5.70 -1.05 -12.83
C LEU A 21 5.80 -0.06 -11.66
N GLU A 22 6.81 -0.21 -10.79
CA GLU A 22 7.05 0.74 -9.69
C GLU A 22 7.39 2.14 -10.24
N GLN A 23 8.20 2.21 -11.29
CA GLN A 23 8.51 3.46 -12.00
C GLN A 23 7.26 4.09 -12.63
N LEU A 24 6.38 3.27 -13.22
CA LEU A 24 5.09 3.73 -13.76
C LEU A 24 4.21 4.34 -12.65
N VAL A 25 4.10 3.67 -11.51
CA VAL A 25 3.32 4.19 -10.36
C VAL A 25 3.90 5.51 -9.86
N LEU A 26 5.22 5.65 -9.80
CA LEU A 26 5.90 6.89 -9.43
C LEU A 26 5.52 8.05 -10.36
N VAL A 27 5.62 7.87 -11.68
CA VAL A 27 5.30 8.96 -12.62
C VAL A 27 3.80 9.27 -12.65
N LEU A 28 2.94 8.28 -12.43
CA LEU A 28 1.50 8.51 -12.30
C LEU A 28 1.15 9.28 -11.01
N ALA A 29 1.85 9.02 -9.90
CA ALA A 29 1.69 9.79 -8.67
C ALA A 29 2.09 11.26 -8.85
N MET A 30 3.07 11.52 -9.73
CA MET A 30 3.48 12.84 -10.20
C MET A 30 2.52 13.47 -11.23
N ARG A 31 1.40 12.81 -11.52
CA ARG A 31 0.36 13.25 -12.48
C ARG A 31 0.86 13.40 -13.92
N CYS A 32 1.81 12.57 -14.33
CA CYS A 32 2.21 12.51 -15.74
C CYS A 32 1.04 12.01 -16.61
N GLU A 33 0.59 12.83 -17.56
CA GLU A 33 -0.52 12.51 -18.47
C GLU A 33 -0.09 11.64 -19.66
N ARG A 34 1.19 11.70 -20.02
CA ARG A 34 1.77 10.98 -21.16
C ARG A 34 3.03 10.26 -20.71
N ILE A 35 3.07 8.96 -20.99
CA ILE A 35 4.15 8.06 -20.59
C ILE A 35 4.81 7.53 -21.84
N PHE A 36 6.11 7.79 -21.95
CA PHE A 36 6.96 7.29 -23.02
C PHE A 36 7.83 6.16 -22.48
N CYS A 37 7.57 4.94 -22.94
CA CYS A 37 8.38 3.77 -22.59
C CYS A 37 9.45 3.56 -23.67
N LEU A 38 10.72 3.61 -23.27
CA LEU A 38 11.84 3.37 -24.17
C LEU A 38 12.14 1.87 -24.23
N ALA A 39 11.67 1.22 -25.30
CA ALA A 39 11.95 -0.19 -25.54
C ALA A 39 11.85 -0.53 -27.03
N GLY A 40 12.69 -1.48 -27.47
CA GLY A 40 12.81 -1.83 -28.89
C GLY A 40 11.64 -2.62 -29.47
N ARG A 41 10.78 -3.21 -28.63
CA ARG A 41 9.62 -4.00 -29.08
C ARG A 41 8.53 -4.05 -28.00
N MET A 42 7.30 -4.30 -28.42
CA MET A 42 6.18 -4.60 -27.51
C MET A 42 6.35 -6.02 -26.96
N THR A 43 6.39 -6.16 -25.65
CA THR A 43 6.39 -7.46 -24.94
C THR A 43 5.15 -7.57 -24.06
N PRO A 44 4.78 -8.78 -23.58
CA PRO A 44 3.64 -8.94 -22.66
C PRO A 44 3.76 -8.07 -21.39
N GLU A 45 4.97 -7.87 -20.88
CA GLU A 45 5.24 -7.01 -19.73
C GLU A 45 4.95 -5.55 -20.04
N ILE A 46 5.37 -5.06 -21.22
CA ILE A 46 5.11 -3.69 -21.66
C ILE A 46 3.61 -3.48 -21.94
N ALA A 47 2.94 -4.47 -22.52
CA ALA A 47 1.49 -4.42 -22.73
C ALA A 47 0.74 -4.33 -21.39
N ALA A 48 1.21 -5.02 -20.34
CA ALA A 48 0.66 -4.88 -19.00
C ALA A 48 0.87 -3.47 -18.42
N LEU A 49 2.04 -2.86 -18.63
CA LEU A 49 2.30 -1.46 -18.24
C LEU A 49 1.39 -0.48 -18.98
N GLN A 50 1.19 -0.69 -20.29
CA GLN A 50 0.26 0.11 -21.09
C GLN A 50 -1.15 0.08 -20.51
N HIS A 51 -1.68 -1.11 -20.22
CA HIS A 51 -3.02 -1.24 -19.65
C HIS A 51 -3.15 -0.57 -18.28
N GLU A 52 -2.13 -0.63 -17.42
CA GLU A 52 -2.21 0.08 -16.13
C GLU A 52 -2.08 1.60 -16.27
N ALA A 53 -1.26 2.09 -17.19
CA ALA A 53 -1.19 3.52 -17.51
C ALA A 53 -2.55 4.04 -18.01
N GLU A 54 -3.17 3.32 -18.95
CA GLU A 54 -4.46 3.69 -19.55
C GLU A 54 -5.60 3.62 -18.52
N ARG A 55 -5.60 2.64 -17.62
CA ARG A 55 -6.56 2.56 -16.49
C ARG A 55 -6.43 3.74 -15.54
N ALA A 56 -5.22 4.28 -15.37
CA ALA A 56 -4.99 5.50 -14.60
C ALA A 56 -5.34 6.79 -15.38
N GLY A 57 -5.76 6.67 -16.64
CA GLY A 57 -6.14 7.79 -17.50
C GLY A 57 -4.97 8.46 -18.24
N ALA A 58 -3.77 7.89 -18.16
CA ALA A 58 -2.60 8.39 -18.88
C ALA A 58 -2.48 7.74 -20.28
N ARG A 59 -1.90 8.47 -21.23
CA ARG A 59 -1.58 7.92 -22.56
C ARG A 59 -0.22 7.24 -22.52
N PHE A 60 -0.14 6.02 -23.02
CA PHE A 60 1.11 5.26 -23.07
C PHE A 60 1.59 5.12 -24.51
N GLN A 61 2.88 5.38 -24.75
CA GLN A 61 3.50 5.22 -26.05
C GLN A 61 4.85 4.52 -25.92
N LEU A 62 5.02 3.44 -26.69
CA LEU A 62 6.29 2.76 -26.85
C LEU A 62 7.14 3.50 -27.89
N ILE A 63 8.39 3.81 -27.53
CA ILE A 63 9.34 4.49 -28.40
C ILE A 63 10.64 3.69 -28.44
N PRO A 64 11.21 3.40 -29.63
CA PRO A 64 12.40 2.56 -29.75
C PRO A 64 13.71 3.27 -29.37
N GLY A 65 13.72 4.60 -29.26
CA GLY A 65 14.92 5.37 -28.91
C GLY A 65 14.64 6.86 -28.70
N PRO A 66 15.66 7.63 -28.26
CA PRO A 66 15.50 9.01 -27.79
C PRO A 66 14.83 9.95 -28.81
N ARG A 67 15.10 9.77 -30.11
CA ARG A 67 14.54 10.63 -31.15
C ARG A 67 13.04 10.51 -31.33
N GLY A 68 12.41 9.43 -30.90
CA GLY A 68 10.94 9.34 -30.97
C GLY A 68 10.22 10.25 -29.98
N LEU A 69 10.95 10.85 -29.02
CA LEU A 69 10.42 11.90 -28.15
C LEU A 69 10.27 13.25 -28.87
N LEU A 70 11.03 13.45 -29.96
CA LEU A 70 10.97 14.68 -30.76
C LEU A 70 9.59 14.81 -31.41
N GLY A 71 9.00 16.00 -31.30
CA GLY A 71 7.65 16.27 -31.78
C GLY A 71 6.51 15.71 -30.91
N GLN A 72 6.82 14.86 -29.92
CA GLN A 72 5.86 14.44 -28.91
C GLN A 72 5.86 15.40 -27.73
N VAL A 73 7.02 15.93 -27.33
CA VAL A 73 7.14 16.89 -26.22
C VAL A 73 7.14 18.32 -26.76
N THR A 74 6.33 19.19 -26.15
CA THR A 74 6.24 20.62 -26.45
C THR A 74 7.07 21.44 -25.47
N ALA A 75 7.39 22.69 -25.81
CA ALA A 75 8.19 23.57 -24.96
C ALA A 75 7.52 23.90 -23.59
N THR A 76 6.19 23.81 -23.52
CA THR A 76 5.39 24.05 -22.30
C THR A 76 5.29 22.83 -21.39
N ASP A 77 5.63 21.65 -21.89
CA ASP A 77 5.58 20.43 -21.10
C ASP A 77 6.70 20.40 -20.06
N GLU A 78 6.52 19.56 -19.04
CA GLU A 78 7.58 19.12 -18.16
C GLU A 78 7.82 17.63 -18.36
N VAL A 79 9.09 17.25 -18.34
CA VAL A 79 9.52 15.88 -18.59
C VAL A 79 10.21 15.35 -17.36
N ILE A 80 9.69 14.24 -16.86
CA ILE A 80 10.33 13.43 -15.83
C ILE A 80 10.99 12.24 -16.54
N ALA A 81 12.30 12.10 -16.37
CA ALA A 81 13.05 10.96 -16.87
C ALA A 81 13.60 10.15 -15.70
N LEU A 82 13.48 8.82 -15.80
CA LEU A 82 13.98 7.86 -14.83
C LEU A 82 15.01 6.95 -15.51
N ALA A 83 16.10 6.64 -14.80
CA ALA A 83 17.11 5.72 -15.26
C ALA A 83 16.57 4.29 -15.32
N ASP A 84 17.08 3.50 -16.28
CA ASP A 84 16.71 2.09 -16.40
C ASP A 84 17.15 1.29 -15.17
N GLY A 85 16.20 0.63 -14.52
CA GLY A 85 16.42 -0.09 -13.27
C GLY A 85 16.31 0.76 -11.99
N LEU A 86 15.94 2.04 -12.06
CA LEU A 86 15.70 2.83 -10.84
C LEU A 86 14.52 2.27 -10.04
N PHE A 87 14.81 1.81 -8.82
CA PHE A 87 13.82 1.40 -7.84
C PHE A 87 13.83 2.40 -6.68
N ALA A 88 12.80 3.24 -6.63
CA ALA A 88 12.68 4.33 -5.67
C ALA A 88 11.32 4.33 -4.98
N SER A 89 11.28 4.75 -3.71
CA SER A 89 10.02 4.97 -3.01
C SER A 89 9.26 6.15 -3.59
N VAL A 90 7.98 5.93 -3.94
CA VAL A 90 7.12 6.93 -4.57
C VAL A 90 7.07 8.24 -3.77
N GLY A 91 6.88 8.15 -2.45
CA GLY A 91 6.80 9.34 -1.58
C GLY A 91 8.07 10.20 -1.61
N ASP A 92 9.24 9.56 -1.53
CA ASP A 92 10.53 10.25 -1.56
C ASP A 92 10.79 10.88 -2.94
N ALA A 93 10.49 10.14 -4.01
CA ALA A 93 10.63 10.65 -5.37
C ALA A 93 9.72 11.84 -5.65
N VAL A 94 8.47 11.79 -5.19
CA VAL A 94 7.53 12.92 -5.30
C VAL A 94 8.08 14.14 -4.55
N ALA A 95 8.45 13.98 -3.27
CA ALA A 95 9.00 15.08 -2.46
C ALA A 95 10.26 15.71 -3.09
N LEU A 96 11.09 14.90 -3.76
CA LEU A 96 12.31 15.35 -4.40
C LEU A 96 12.11 15.91 -5.81
N LEU A 97 11.04 15.60 -6.54
CA LEU A 97 10.85 16.05 -7.92
C LEU A 97 9.72 17.09 -8.07
N GLU A 98 8.73 17.12 -7.17
CA GLU A 98 7.59 18.03 -7.18
C GLU A 98 7.95 19.53 -7.10
N PRO A 99 9.00 19.98 -6.38
CA PRO A 99 9.29 21.40 -6.23
C PRO A 99 9.62 22.15 -7.54
N GLY A 100 9.99 21.43 -8.61
CA GLY A 100 10.28 22.03 -9.92
C GLY A 100 11.44 21.35 -10.65
N PRO A 101 11.91 21.93 -11.77
CA PRO A 101 12.99 21.38 -12.57
C PRO A 101 14.25 21.13 -11.73
N THR A 102 14.73 19.89 -11.75
CA THR A 102 15.84 19.44 -10.92
C THR A 102 16.53 18.22 -11.54
N VAL A 103 17.83 18.10 -11.30
CA VAL A 103 18.58 16.86 -11.48
C VAL A 103 18.90 16.31 -10.10
N LEU A 104 18.50 15.07 -9.81
CA LEU A 104 18.87 14.46 -8.53
C LEU A 104 20.31 13.97 -8.61
N VAL A 105 21.09 14.22 -7.54
CA VAL A 105 22.52 13.89 -7.47
C VAL A 105 22.88 13.25 -6.14
N GLN A 106 24.00 12.54 -6.10
CA GLN A 106 24.54 11.93 -4.89
C GLN A 106 26.08 11.93 -4.93
N PRO A 107 26.77 11.70 -3.80
CA PRO A 107 28.23 11.61 -3.79
C PRO A 107 28.73 10.56 -4.78
N ALA A 108 29.79 10.91 -5.53
CA ALA A 108 30.24 10.07 -6.64
C ALA A 108 30.81 8.72 -6.19
N GLU A 109 31.44 8.66 -5.02
CA GLU A 109 32.00 7.42 -4.47
C GLU A 109 30.89 6.38 -4.26
N SER A 110 29.89 6.71 -3.44
CA SER A 110 28.76 5.81 -3.17
C SER A 110 27.85 5.63 -4.39
N GLY A 111 27.65 6.67 -5.20
CA GLY A 111 26.74 6.61 -6.35
C GLY A 111 27.27 5.72 -7.47
N VAL A 112 28.56 5.82 -7.79
CA VAL A 112 29.17 4.99 -8.85
C VAL A 112 29.27 3.54 -8.39
N GLU A 113 29.60 3.29 -7.11
CA GLU A 113 29.56 1.93 -6.54
C GLU A 113 28.16 1.32 -6.61
N ALA A 114 27.11 2.13 -6.42
CA ALA A 114 25.72 1.72 -6.58
C ALA A 114 25.24 1.64 -8.04
N GLY A 115 26.14 1.85 -9.02
CA GLY A 115 25.86 1.68 -10.45
C GLY A 115 25.30 2.92 -11.17
N PHE A 116 25.25 4.08 -10.52
CA PHE A 116 24.78 5.31 -11.15
C PHE A 116 25.88 5.97 -12.01
N GLU A 117 25.46 6.71 -13.04
CA GLU A 117 26.38 7.43 -13.94
C GLU A 117 27.11 8.55 -13.18
N ARG A 118 28.43 8.63 -13.34
CA ARG A 118 29.24 9.73 -12.81
C ARG A 118 28.98 11.01 -13.62
N ILE A 119 28.66 12.11 -12.91
CA ILE A 119 28.43 13.42 -13.52
C ILE A 119 29.72 14.23 -13.53
N ASP A 120 30.39 14.29 -12.38
CA ASP A 120 31.64 15.03 -12.18
C ASP A 120 32.54 14.28 -11.17
N PRO A 121 33.72 14.81 -10.79
CA PRO A 121 34.59 14.15 -9.82
C PRO A 121 33.94 13.88 -8.45
N SER A 122 33.03 14.75 -8.02
CA SER A 122 32.38 14.74 -6.70
C SER A 122 30.95 14.19 -6.70
N LEU A 123 30.24 14.27 -7.83
CA LEU A 123 28.82 13.91 -7.95
C LEU A 123 28.57 12.82 -8.99
N ALA A 124 27.64 11.94 -8.65
CA ALA A 124 26.99 10.98 -9.53
C ALA A 124 25.49 11.30 -9.66
N SER A 125 24.90 10.77 -10.72
CA SER A 125 23.47 10.85 -10.98
C SER A 125 22.67 10.17 -9.87
N GLY A 126 21.55 10.78 -9.48
CA GLY A 126 20.53 10.16 -8.65
C GLY A 126 19.55 9.29 -9.44
N GLY A 127 19.70 9.18 -10.76
CA GLY A 127 18.87 8.32 -11.60
C GLY A 127 17.46 8.85 -11.89
N ALA A 128 17.11 10.07 -11.46
CA ALA A 128 15.88 10.74 -11.86
C ALA A 128 16.10 12.24 -12.04
N LEU A 129 15.38 12.84 -12.99
CA LEU A 129 15.42 14.26 -13.27
C LEU A 129 14.05 14.77 -13.74
N ARG A 130 13.76 16.04 -13.47
CA ARG A 130 12.63 16.80 -14.02
C ARG A 130 13.17 18.00 -14.78
N ILE A 131 12.79 18.14 -16.04
CA ILE A 131 13.29 19.20 -16.91
C ILE A 131 12.16 19.82 -17.73
N PRO A 132 12.30 21.09 -18.16
CA PRO A 132 11.36 21.69 -19.10
C PRO A 132 11.48 21.04 -20.48
N GLY A 133 10.33 20.84 -21.14
CA GLY A 133 10.20 20.12 -22.41
C GLY A 133 11.03 20.71 -23.55
N ARG A 134 11.28 22.02 -23.54
CA ARG A 134 12.17 22.71 -24.50
C ARG A 134 13.59 22.11 -24.57
N LEU A 135 14.06 21.45 -23.50
CA LEU A 135 15.38 20.82 -23.49
C LEU A 135 15.41 19.50 -24.26
N VAL A 136 14.26 18.85 -24.48
CA VAL A 136 14.17 17.58 -25.23
C VAL A 136 14.54 17.78 -26.70
N GLU A 137 14.30 18.97 -27.27
CA GLU A 137 14.65 19.28 -28.66
C GLU A 137 16.16 19.13 -28.93
N ARG A 138 17.02 19.35 -27.91
CA ARG A 138 18.47 19.17 -28.01
C ARG A 138 18.91 17.71 -28.21
N LEU A 139 17.99 16.74 -28.08
CA LEU A 139 18.26 15.35 -28.48
C LEU A 139 18.43 15.21 -30.00
N ALA A 140 17.93 16.15 -30.81
CA ALA A 140 18.09 16.13 -32.26
C ALA A 140 19.56 16.26 -32.69
N ASP A 141 20.36 16.98 -31.91
CA ASP A 141 21.77 17.26 -32.19
C ASP A 141 22.70 16.10 -31.81
N LEU A 142 22.18 15.08 -31.10
CA LEU A 142 22.96 13.95 -30.60
C LEU A 142 22.96 12.75 -31.58
N PRO A 143 23.99 11.88 -31.48
CA PRO A 143 24.03 10.61 -32.19
C PRO A 143 22.78 9.75 -31.95
N HIS A 144 22.44 8.91 -32.93
CA HIS A 144 21.22 8.11 -32.93
C HIS A 144 21.23 6.94 -31.93
N ASP A 145 22.42 6.56 -31.47
CA ASP A 145 22.72 5.47 -30.55
C ASP A 145 22.91 5.93 -29.09
N CYS A 146 22.69 7.22 -28.79
CA CYS A 146 22.82 7.72 -27.44
C CYS A 146 21.78 7.10 -26.48
N ASP A 147 22.19 6.85 -25.25
CA ASP A 147 21.24 6.54 -24.17
C ASP A 147 20.40 7.78 -23.86
N ALA A 148 19.08 7.62 -23.86
CA ALA A 148 18.16 8.74 -23.72
C ALA A 148 18.27 9.43 -22.35
N PHE A 149 18.43 8.66 -21.27
CA PHE A 149 18.52 9.21 -19.93
C PHE A 149 19.84 9.95 -19.75
N SER A 150 20.98 9.33 -20.11
CA SER A 150 22.30 9.97 -20.05
C SER A 150 22.38 11.23 -20.94
N ALA A 151 21.77 11.20 -22.12
CA ALA A 151 21.68 12.36 -23.01
C ALA A 151 20.91 13.51 -22.36
N LEU A 152 19.70 13.24 -21.85
CA LEU A 152 18.87 14.23 -21.15
C LEU A 152 19.55 14.76 -19.89
N LEU A 153 20.23 13.90 -19.13
CA LEU A 153 21.02 14.29 -17.96
C LEU A 153 22.10 15.31 -18.34
N ARG A 154 22.91 15.02 -19.36
CA ARG A 154 23.95 15.94 -19.82
C ARG A 154 23.37 17.24 -20.36
N ILE A 155 22.27 17.18 -21.12
CA ILE A 155 21.57 18.38 -21.60
C ILE A 155 21.07 19.24 -20.43
N ALA A 156 20.49 18.62 -19.41
CA ALA A 156 19.98 19.30 -18.22
C ALA A 156 21.08 20.04 -17.46
N LEU A 157 22.21 19.36 -17.24
CA LEU A 157 23.38 19.94 -16.57
C LEU A 157 23.99 21.09 -17.37
N GLN A 158 24.13 20.93 -18.69
CA GLN A 158 24.60 22.01 -19.58
C GLN A 158 23.64 23.20 -19.61
N ALA A 159 22.34 22.98 -19.44
CA ALA A 159 21.33 24.02 -19.36
C ALA A 159 21.26 24.70 -17.98
N GLY A 160 22.10 24.27 -17.02
CA GLY A 160 22.14 24.84 -15.67
C GLY A 160 20.92 24.49 -14.81
N ILE A 161 20.25 23.36 -15.07
CA ILE A 161 19.16 22.88 -14.21
C ILE A 161 19.69 22.64 -12.79
N ALA A 162 18.94 23.06 -11.79
CA ALA A 162 19.32 22.95 -10.38
C ALA A 162 19.60 21.49 -10.01
N GLN A 163 20.65 21.28 -9.22
CA GLN A 163 21.02 19.98 -8.71
C GLN A 163 20.51 19.85 -7.28
N ARG A 164 19.86 18.72 -6.96
CA ARG A 164 19.31 18.45 -5.63
C ARG A 164 19.93 17.16 -5.08
N PRO A 165 20.68 17.23 -3.96
CA PRO A 165 21.28 16.05 -3.39
C PRO A 165 20.21 15.11 -2.83
N LEU A 166 20.40 13.81 -3.05
CA LEU A 166 19.64 12.78 -2.36
C LEU A 166 20.00 12.77 -0.87
N PRO A 167 19.03 12.48 0.01
CA PRO A 167 19.32 12.16 1.40
C PRO A 167 20.35 11.00 1.47
N PRO A 168 21.30 11.03 2.41
CA PRO A 168 22.25 9.95 2.62
C PRO A 168 21.56 8.59 2.74
N ALA A 169 22.19 7.54 2.20
CA ALA A 169 21.65 6.19 2.29
C ALA A 169 21.38 5.79 3.75
N GLY A 170 20.13 5.38 4.03
CA GLY A 170 19.69 5.04 5.38
C GLY A 170 19.07 6.20 6.17
N GLN A 171 19.08 7.43 5.64
CA GLN A 171 18.40 8.58 6.20
C GLN A 171 17.01 8.71 5.55
N GLY A 172 16.05 7.94 6.07
CA GLY A 172 14.67 7.86 5.57
C GLY A 172 14.12 6.43 5.60
N ASP A 173 12.80 6.29 5.49
CA ASP A 173 12.13 4.97 5.46
C ASP A 173 12.07 4.35 4.06
N GLY A 174 12.35 5.12 3.01
CA GLY A 174 12.25 4.68 1.63
C GLY A 174 13.49 3.99 1.06
N PHE A 175 13.38 3.62 -0.22
CA PHE A 175 14.41 3.00 -1.03
C PHE A 175 14.83 3.94 -2.15
N TRP A 176 16.12 3.94 -2.46
CA TRP A 176 16.65 4.64 -3.63
C TRP A 176 17.85 3.86 -4.16
N THR A 177 17.62 2.99 -5.14
CA THR A 177 18.64 2.05 -5.63
C THR A 177 18.49 1.82 -7.13
N LEU A 178 19.60 1.61 -7.83
CA LEU A 178 19.61 1.16 -9.22
C LEU A 178 19.78 -0.36 -9.25
N LEU A 179 18.85 -1.06 -9.88
CA LEU A 179 18.90 -2.52 -10.03
C LEU A 179 19.48 -2.87 -11.40
N ALA A 180 20.61 -3.58 -11.38
CA ALA A 180 21.30 -4.02 -12.59
C ALA A 180 21.07 -5.51 -12.90
N ASN A 181 20.79 -6.34 -11.89
CA ASN A 181 20.63 -7.79 -12.04
C ASN A 181 19.61 -8.39 -11.06
N GLU A 182 19.25 -9.67 -11.27
CA GLU A 182 18.31 -10.40 -10.41
C GLU A 182 18.84 -10.64 -9.00
N GLU A 183 20.15 -10.83 -8.83
CA GLU A 183 20.76 -11.03 -7.51
C GLU A 183 20.56 -9.81 -6.59
N GLN A 184 20.74 -8.60 -7.11
CA GLN A 184 20.47 -7.36 -6.39
C GLN A 184 18.98 -7.22 -6.05
N ALA A 185 18.09 -7.60 -6.97
CA ALA A 185 16.65 -7.56 -6.73
C ALA A 185 16.24 -8.52 -5.61
N HIS A 186 16.78 -9.73 -5.58
CA HIS A 186 16.56 -10.71 -4.52
C HIS A 186 17.19 -10.28 -3.18
N ALA A 187 18.37 -9.65 -3.19
CA ALA A 187 18.99 -9.12 -1.99
C ALA A 187 18.17 -7.96 -1.36
N LEU A 188 17.50 -7.16 -2.19
CA LEU A 188 16.65 -6.05 -1.75
C LEU A 188 15.30 -6.51 -1.18
N GLU A 189 14.80 -7.66 -1.64
CA GLU A 189 13.45 -8.16 -1.30
C GLU A 189 13.21 -8.31 0.22
N PRO A 190 14.09 -8.92 1.04
CA PRO A 190 13.90 -8.99 2.49
C PRO A 190 13.84 -7.61 3.16
N LEU A 191 14.64 -6.65 2.69
CA LEU A 191 14.66 -5.29 3.22
C LEU A 191 13.37 -4.55 2.85
N TRP A 192 12.93 -4.68 1.60
CA TRP A 192 11.66 -4.18 1.09
C TRP A 192 10.46 -4.70 1.89
N ILE A 193 10.39 -6.02 2.11
CA ILE A 193 9.33 -6.65 2.92
C ILE A 193 9.37 -6.12 4.36
N ARG A 194 10.56 -6.07 4.99
CA ARG A 194 10.70 -5.63 6.40
C ARG A 194 10.29 -4.18 6.59
N ARG A 195 10.69 -3.26 5.70
CA ARG A 195 10.37 -1.82 5.83
C ARG A 195 8.90 -1.53 5.55
N ARG A 196 8.30 -2.16 4.54
CA ARG A 196 6.87 -1.99 4.21
C ARG A 196 5.93 -2.51 5.30
N ILE A 197 6.41 -3.42 6.15
CA ILE A 197 5.67 -3.95 7.31
C ILE A 197 5.88 -3.11 8.57
N ARG A 198 6.91 -2.24 8.62
CA ARG A 198 7.33 -1.52 9.83
C ARG A 198 6.38 -0.40 10.25
N HIS A 199 5.58 0.12 9.34
CA HIS A 199 4.51 1.06 9.68
C HIS A 199 3.16 0.43 9.36
N VAL A 200 2.23 0.42 10.33
CA VAL A 200 0.86 0.94 10.10
C VAL A 200 -0.05 0.83 11.33
N ARG A 201 0.11 -0.09 12.29
CA ARG A 201 -0.74 -0.15 13.49
C ARG A 201 -0.10 -1.07 14.55
N PRO A 202 -0.39 -0.89 15.85
CA PRO A 202 0.08 -1.82 16.87
C PRO A 202 -0.41 -3.25 16.58
N PHE A 203 0.38 -4.25 16.99
CA PHE A 203 0.11 -5.65 16.72
C PHE A 203 -1.26 -6.08 17.26
N SER A 204 -2.10 -6.66 16.39
CA SER A 204 -3.28 -7.42 16.80
C SER A 204 -3.12 -8.88 16.34
N PRO A 205 -3.63 -9.85 17.13
CA PRO A 205 -3.42 -11.28 16.84
C PRO A 205 -3.98 -11.69 15.48
N THR A 206 -5.18 -11.22 15.12
CA THR A 206 -5.80 -11.57 13.84
C THR A 206 -5.06 -10.97 12.65
N ARG A 207 -4.50 -9.76 12.79
CA ARG A 207 -3.63 -9.17 11.75
C ARG A 207 -2.30 -9.92 11.63
N GLY A 208 -1.79 -10.50 12.72
CA GLY A 208 -0.63 -11.40 12.69
C GLY A 208 -0.93 -12.63 11.85
N LEU A 209 -2.05 -13.30 12.12
CA LEU A 209 -2.51 -14.47 11.37
C LEU A 209 -2.81 -14.16 9.90
N ALA A 210 -3.51 -13.06 9.62
CA ALA A 210 -3.81 -12.64 8.26
C ALA A 210 -2.52 -12.43 7.43
N ARG A 211 -1.48 -11.82 8.03
CA ARG A 211 -0.18 -11.67 7.39
C ARG A 211 0.50 -13.01 7.12
N LEU A 212 0.40 -13.97 8.05
CA LEU A 212 0.95 -15.31 7.86
C LEU A 212 0.25 -16.02 6.69
N LEU A 213 -1.08 -15.97 6.63
CA LEU A 213 -1.87 -16.57 5.55
C LEU A 213 -1.60 -15.92 4.18
N VAL A 214 -1.50 -14.60 4.12
CA VAL A 214 -1.16 -13.90 2.86
C VAL A 214 0.27 -14.23 2.43
N ARG A 215 1.21 -14.45 3.35
CA ARG A 215 2.57 -14.89 2.99
C ARG A 215 2.59 -16.31 2.42
N SER A 216 1.79 -17.23 2.96
CA SER A 216 1.76 -18.62 2.49
C SER A 216 0.95 -18.81 1.20
N PHE A 217 -0.15 -18.06 1.02
CA PHE A 217 -1.08 -18.26 -0.10
C PHE A 217 -1.17 -17.08 -1.09
N GLY A 218 -0.58 -15.93 -0.75
CA GLY A 218 -0.62 -14.71 -1.56
C GLY A 218 -0.08 -14.88 -2.98
N PRO A 219 1.09 -15.53 -3.20
CA PRO A 219 1.61 -15.75 -4.55
C PRO A 219 0.62 -16.49 -5.45
N ALA A 220 0.02 -17.59 -4.97
CA ALA A 220 -0.97 -18.36 -5.71
C ALA A 220 -2.23 -17.53 -6.04
N LEU A 221 -2.73 -16.74 -5.09
CA LEU A 221 -3.91 -15.89 -5.28
C LEU A 221 -3.65 -14.70 -6.23
N LEU A 222 -2.42 -14.19 -6.27
CA LEU A 222 -2.02 -13.11 -7.18
C LEU A 222 -1.79 -13.62 -8.60
N HIS A 223 -1.27 -14.84 -8.77
CA HIS A 223 -1.12 -15.47 -10.09
C HIS A 223 -2.47 -15.76 -10.77
N ALA A 224 -3.55 -15.92 -10.00
CA ALA A 224 -4.91 -16.06 -10.52
C ALA A 224 -5.58 -14.72 -10.94
N GLY A 225 -4.85 -13.60 -10.90
CA GLY A 225 -5.28 -12.31 -11.46
C GLY A 225 -6.44 -11.60 -10.76
N SER A 226 -6.85 -12.07 -9.57
CA SER A 226 -8.12 -11.63 -8.93
C SER A 226 -8.15 -11.79 -7.41
N GLY A 227 -6.98 -11.97 -6.77
CA GLY A 227 -6.84 -12.38 -5.38
C GLY A 227 -7.69 -11.60 -4.37
N SER A 228 -7.62 -10.26 -4.35
CA SER A 228 -8.37 -9.49 -3.34
C SER A 228 -9.89 -9.56 -3.50
N ARG A 229 -10.39 -9.68 -4.73
CA ARG A 229 -11.82 -9.77 -5.04
C ARG A 229 -12.40 -11.13 -4.61
N PHE A 230 -11.67 -12.21 -4.81
CA PHE A 230 -12.08 -13.53 -4.36
C PHE A 230 -12.08 -13.65 -2.83
N VAL A 231 -11.05 -13.12 -2.16
CA VAL A 231 -10.96 -13.15 -0.69
C VAL A 231 -12.09 -12.33 -0.07
N ILE A 232 -12.41 -11.15 -0.60
CA ILE A 232 -13.52 -10.35 -0.06
C ILE A 232 -14.88 -10.98 -0.34
N SER A 233 -15.09 -11.62 -1.51
CA SER A 233 -16.33 -12.38 -1.73
C SER A 233 -16.47 -13.54 -0.74
N GLY A 234 -15.37 -14.23 -0.42
CA GLY A 234 -15.35 -15.26 0.61
C GLY A 234 -15.75 -14.71 2.00
N ALA A 235 -15.23 -13.54 2.36
CA ALA A 235 -15.61 -12.87 3.61
C ALA A 235 -17.11 -12.52 3.66
N VAL A 236 -17.67 -12.01 2.56
CA VAL A 236 -19.10 -11.68 2.45
C VAL A 236 -19.98 -12.94 2.55
N VAL A 237 -19.60 -14.03 1.88
CA VAL A 237 -20.29 -15.32 1.97
C VAL A 237 -20.28 -15.85 3.40
N LEU A 238 -19.16 -15.74 4.11
CA LEU A 238 -19.07 -16.14 5.52
C LEU A 238 -19.96 -15.29 6.44
N LEU A 239 -20.11 -13.98 6.18
CA LEU A 239 -21.05 -13.15 6.95
C LEU A 239 -22.51 -13.56 6.69
N ALA A 240 -22.86 -13.86 5.44
CA ALA A 240 -24.19 -14.37 5.11
C ALA A 240 -24.47 -15.73 5.78
N LEU A 241 -23.47 -16.62 5.77
CA LEU A 241 -23.54 -17.91 6.46
C LEU A 241 -23.70 -17.74 7.97
N ALA A 242 -22.94 -16.83 8.58
CA ALA A 242 -23.05 -16.52 10.01
C ALA A 242 -24.45 -16.03 10.39
N LEU A 243 -25.05 -15.16 9.57
CA LEU A 243 -26.43 -14.71 9.75
C LEU A 243 -27.42 -15.88 9.66
N GLY A 244 -27.24 -16.76 8.67
CA GLY A 244 -28.05 -17.97 8.51
C GLY A 244 -27.98 -18.91 9.72
N ILE A 245 -26.77 -19.24 10.18
CA ILE A 245 -26.55 -20.08 11.36
C ILE A 245 -27.15 -19.43 12.62
N GLY A 246 -26.98 -18.11 12.77
CA GLY A 246 -27.57 -17.36 13.88
C GLY A 246 -29.09 -17.43 13.90
N SER A 247 -29.73 -17.31 12.74
CA SER A 247 -31.20 -17.39 12.61
C SER A 247 -31.77 -18.78 12.97
N LEU A 248 -30.96 -19.84 12.84
CA LEU A 248 -31.31 -21.20 13.26
C LEU A 248 -31.16 -21.41 14.78
N GLY A 249 -30.76 -20.39 15.53
CA GLY A 249 -30.61 -20.46 16.99
C GLY A 249 -29.24 -20.93 17.46
N TRP A 250 -28.22 -20.92 16.60
CA TRP A 250 -26.86 -21.37 16.92
C TRP A 250 -25.87 -20.18 16.94
N PRO A 251 -26.01 -19.22 17.88
CA PRO A 251 -25.22 -17.97 17.87
C PRO A 251 -23.72 -18.20 18.13
N GLY A 252 -23.33 -19.24 18.87
CA GLY A 252 -21.91 -19.56 19.13
C GLY A 252 -21.13 -19.87 17.84
N PRO A 253 -21.54 -20.90 17.07
CA PRO A 253 -20.93 -21.19 15.76
C PRO A 253 -21.04 -20.04 14.76
N ALA A 254 -22.15 -19.28 14.79
CA ALA A 254 -22.30 -18.08 13.97
C ALA A 254 -21.21 -17.03 14.25
N LEU A 255 -20.86 -16.80 15.52
CA LEU A 255 -19.75 -15.90 15.89
C LEU A 255 -18.39 -16.45 15.44
N GLY A 256 -18.20 -17.77 15.42
CA GLY A 256 -17.02 -18.39 14.80
C GLY A 256 -16.89 -18.06 13.31
N ALA A 257 -17.99 -18.11 12.56
CA ALA A 257 -18.02 -17.72 11.16
C ALA A 257 -17.75 -16.21 10.96
N VAL A 258 -18.25 -15.34 11.86
CA VAL A 258 -17.89 -13.91 11.87
C VAL A 258 -16.39 -13.69 12.09
N ALA A 259 -15.76 -14.46 13.00
CA ALA A 259 -14.33 -14.37 13.25
C ALA A 259 -13.50 -14.73 12.00
N LEU A 260 -13.89 -15.79 11.29
CA LEU A 260 -13.28 -16.17 10.01
C LEU A 260 -13.49 -15.10 8.93
N ALA A 261 -14.69 -14.52 8.83
CA ALA A 261 -14.97 -13.44 7.90
C ALA A 261 -14.09 -12.21 8.17
N TRP A 262 -13.91 -11.83 9.44
CA TRP A 262 -13.02 -10.73 9.82
C TRP A 262 -11.55 -11.01 9.48
N LEU A 263 -11.07 -12.24 9.72
CA LEU A 263 -9.73 -12.68 9.32
C LEU A 263 -9.52 -12.55 7.80
N LEU A 264 -10.49 -12.98 6.98
CA LEU A 264 -10.44 -12.79 5.54
C LEU A 264 -10.47 -11.30 5.16
N GLY A 265 -11.27 -10.47 5.84
CA GLY A 265 -11.30 -9.03 5.64
C GLY A 265 -9.94 -8.36 5.91
N GLU A 266 -9.24 -8.77 6.97
CA GLU A 266 -7.86 -8.32 7.25
C GLU A 266 -6.86 -8.83 6.20
N ALA A 267 -6.98 -10.08 5.76
CA ALA A 267 -6.16 -10.61 4.66
C ALA A 267 -6.40 -9.84 3.35
N THR A 268 -7.64 -9.47 3.04
CA THR A 268 -7.98 -8.60 1.91
C THR A 268 -7.32 -7.24 2.06
N ALA A 269 -7.29 -6.61 3.24
CA ALA A 269 -6.61 -5.32 3.38
C ALA A 269 -5.10 -5.41 3.18
N VAL A 270 -4.46 -6.50 3.65
CA VAL A 270 -3.04 -6.75 3.38
C VAL A 270 -2.82 -6.93 1.88
N LEU A 271 -3.65 -7.74 1.22
CA LEU A 271 -3.54 -8.01 -0.21
C LEU A 271 -3.83 -6.77 -1.07
N ARG A 272 -4.88 -6.00 -0.72
CA ARG A 272 -5.21 -4.73 -1.36
C ARG A 272 -4.15 -3.68 -1.16
N ARG A 273 -3.32 -3.72 -0.10
CA ARG A 273 -2.15 -2.82 0.00
C ARG A 273 -1.09 -3.22 -1.00
N ILE A 274 -0.78 -4.51 -1.09
CA ILE A 274 0.15 -5.04 -2.10
C ILE A 274 -0.32 -4.71 -3.53
N GLU A 275 -1.63 -4.75 -3.78
CA GLU A 275 -2.24 -4.35 -5.05
C GLU A 275 -2.37 -2.83 -5.23
N ALA A 276 -2.70 -2.06 -4.18
CA ALA A 276 -2.90 -0.60 -4.24
C ALA A 276 -1.58 0.14 -4.43
N ASP A 277 -0.47 -0.46 -4.02
CA ASP A 277 0.83 0.06 -4.41
C ASP A 277 1.11 -0.09 -5.92
N ARG A 278 0.24 -0.77 -6.68
CA ARG A 278 0.24 -0.80 -8.16
C ARG A 278 -0.73 0.20 -8.78
N VAL A 279 -1.57 0.88 -8.00
CA VAL A 279 -2.69 1.68 -8.53
C VAL A 279 -2.76 3.04 -7.83
N VAL A 280 -2.77 4.10 -8.64
CA VAL A 280 -3.04 5.49 -8.24
C VAL A 280 -4.19 5.54 -7.22
N PRO A 281 -4.08 6.28 -6.10
CA PRO A 281 -5.09 6.27 -5.06
C PRO A 281 -6.48 6.60 -5.65
N PRO A 282 -7.49 5.75 -5.45
CA PRO A 282 -8.84 6.06 -5.90
C PRO A 282 -9.38 7.26 -5.13
N GLY A 283 -10.14 8.11 -5.83
CA GLY A 283 -10.81 9.28 -5.26
C GLY A 283 -11.76 8.95 -4.11
N ARG A 284 -12.18 9.99 -3.38
CA ARG A 284 -13.01 9.98 -2.15
C ARG A 284 -14.39 9.32 -2.35
N ASN A 285 -14.43 8.00 -2.49
CA ASN A 285 -15.64 7.20 -2.32
C ASN A 285 -15.65 6.57 -0.93
N LEU A 286 -16.86 6.34 -0.39
CA LEU A 286 -17.07 5.55 0.82
C LEU A 286 -16.23 4.26 0.70
N SER A 287 -15.26 4.10 1.58
CA SER A 287 -14.35 2.97 1.47
C SER A 287 -15.17 1.69 1.70
N LEU A 288 -15.15 0.77 0.73
CA LEU A 288 -15.78 -0.56 0.86
C LEU A 288 -15.35 -1.25 2.17
N ARG A 289 -14.14 -0.94 2.66
CA ARG A 289 -13.65 -1.40 3.95
C ARG A 289 -14.45 -0.83 5.13
N SER A 290 -14.76 0.47 5.14
CA SER A 290 -15.61 1.05 6.17
C SER A 290 -16.99 0.41 6.19
N LEU A 291 -17.59 0.15 5.03
CA LEU A 291 -18.88 -0.55 4.94
C LEU A 291 -18.80 -1.97 5.50
N PHE A 292 -17.72 -2.70 5.20
CA PHE A 292 -17.46 -4.04 5.75
C PHE A 292 -17.27 -4.00 7.27
N ASP A 293 -16.50 -3.04 7.80
CA ASP A 293 -16.29 -2.93 9.25
C ASP A 293 -17.61 -2.64 9.99
N TRP A 294 -18.50 -1.82 9.40
CA TRP A 294 -19.83 -1.57 9.94
C TRP A 294 -20.76 -2.78 9.82
N SER A 295 -20.70 -3.56 8.74
CA SER A 295 -21.55 -4.75 8.60
C SER A 295 -21.18 -5.84 9.60
N VAL A 296 -19.90 -6.03 9.90
CA VAL A 296 -19.42 -6.94 10.94
C VAL A 296 -19.91 -6.50 12.32
N ASP A 297 -19.80 -5.21 12.65
CA ASP A 297 -20.29 -4.68 13.93
C ASP A 297 -21.82 -4.87 14.07
N ALA A 298 -22.59 -4.59 13.02
CA ALA A 298 -24.05 -4.79 13.04
C ALA A 298 -24.43 -6.27 13.23
N LEU A 299 -23.71 -7.18 12.57
CA LEU A 299 -23.96 -8.62 12.70
C LEU A 299 -23.58 -9.13 14.10
N LEU A 300 -22.48 -8.67 14.68
CA LEU A 300 -22.09 -9.00 16.06
C LEU A 300 -23.18 -8.58 17.05
N VAL A 301 -23.70 -7.35 16.94
CA VAL A 301 -24.78 -6.87 17.82
C VAL A 301 -26.01 -7.75 17.69
N THR A 302 -26.38 -8.09 16.46
CA THR A 302 -27.57 -8.91 16.17
C THR A 302 -27.44 -10.32 16.77
N LEU A 303 -26.31 -10.99 16.53
CA LEU A 303 -26.06 -12.35 17.03
C LEU A 303 -26.00 -12.40 18.55
N ILE A 304 -25.37 -11.41 19.19
CA ILE A 304 -25.32 -11.32 20.66
C ILE A 304 -26.72 -11.05 21.21
N ALA A 305 -27.49 -10.14 20.63
CA ALA A 305 -28.84 -9.84 21.08
C ALA A 305 -29.78 -11.05 20.95
N TRP A 306 -29.66 -11.85 19.89
CA TRP A 306 -30.41 -13.11 19.73
C TRP A 306 -30.04 -14.18 20.73
N SER A 307 -28.82 -14.14 21.28
CA SER A 307 -28.39 -15.10 22.29
C SER A 307 -28.95 -14.85 23.69
N VAL A 308 -29.51 -13.65 23.94
CA VAL A 308 -30.09 -13.29 25.24
C VAL A 308 -31.53 -13.82 25.33
N PRO A 309 -31.86 -14.65 26.34
CA PRO A 309 -33.19 -15.18 26.52
C PRO A 309 -34.25 -14.07 26.62
N ALA A 310 -35.40 -14.32 25.98
CA ALA A 310 -36.55 -13.43 26.04
C ALA A 310 -37.22 -13.50 27.41
N GLY A 311 -36.99 -12.52 28.28
CA GLY A 311 -37.78 -12.37 29.50
C GLY A 311 -39.19 -11.82 29.19
N PRO A 312 -40.23 -12.18 29.97
CA PRO A 312 -41.61 -11.72 29.76
C PRO A 312 -41.79 -10.19 29.81
N TRP A 313 -40.87 -9.49 30.48
CA TRP A 313 -40.91 -8.05 30.75
C TRP A 313 -39.78 -7.27 30.05
N LEU A 314 -38.96 -7.94 29.25
CA LEU A 314 -37.80 -7.34 28.58
C LEU A 314 -38.15 -7.01 27.14
N GLY A 315 -38.15 -5.72 26.82
CA GLY A 315 -38.37 -5.24 25.46
C GLY A 315 -37.22 -5.63 24.52
N PRO A 316 -37.43 -5.52 23.19
CA PRO A 316 -36.37 -5.78 22.22
C PRO A 316 -35.18 -4.82 22.37
N LEU A 317 -35.41 -3.60 22.86
CA LEU A 317 -34.37 -2.59 23.11
C LEU A 317 -33.43 -3.01 24.25
N ASP A 318 -33.94 -3.67 25.28
CA ASP A 318 -33.15 -4.10 26.44
C ASP A 318 -32.11 -5.18 26.05
N ARG A 319 -32.39 -5.97 25.01
CA ARG A 319 -31.47 -6.98 24.48
C ARG A 319 -30.40 -6.39 23.58
N LEU A 320 -30.72 -5.29 22.89
CA LEU A 320 -29.80 -4.61 22.00
C LEU A 320 -28.83 -3.70 22.74
N PHE A 321 -29.24 -3.15 23.88
CA PHE A 321 -28.44 -2.18 24.64
C PHE A 321 -27.05 -2.71 25.04
N PRO A 322 -26.90 -3.91 25.65
CA PRO A 322 -25.59 -4.40 26.09
C PRO A 322 -24.58 -4.60 24.93
N PRO A 323 -24.92 -5.28 23.82
CA PRO A 323 -23.99 -5.40 22.70
C PRO A 323 -23.73 -4.07 21.98
N LEU A 324 -24.72 -3.18 21.88
CA LEU A 324 -24.51 -1.83 21.33
C LEU A 324 -23.50 -1.04 22.17
N MET A 325 -23.67 -1.04 23.49
CA MET A 325 -22.78 -0.34 24.40
C MET A 325 -21.36 -0.89 24.33
N LEU A 326 -21.23 -2.23 24.30
CA LEU A 326 -19.93 -2.89 24.15
C LEU A 326 -19.22 -2.46 22.87
N LEU A 327 -19.89 -2.51 21.71
CA LEU A 327 -19.27 -2.10 20.45
C LEU A 327 -19.00 -0.60 20.37
N ALA A 328 -19.87 0.24 20.96
CA ALA A 328 -19.65 1.67 21.05
C ALA A 328 -18.37 1.97 21.85
N LEU A 329 -18.20 1.34 23.02
CA LEU A 329 -16.99 1.47 23.83
C LEU A 329 -15.75 0.96 23.10
N LEU A 330 -15.83 -0.18 22.41
CA LEU A 330 -14.73 -0.70 21.59
C LEU A 330 -14.37 0.21 20.40
N ARG A 331 -15.26 1.11 19.97
CA ARG A 331 -14.98 2.14 18.96
C ARG A 331 -14.48 3.45 19.57
N ILE A 332 -14.87 3.79 20.79
CA ILE A 332 -14.53 5.07 21.44
C ILE A 332 -13.19 4.96 22.19
N VAL A 333 -12.99 3.90 22.99
CA VAL A 333 -11.82 3.76 23.85
C VAL A 333 -10.49 3.82 23.08
N PRO A 334 -10.29 3.12 21.94
CA PRO A 334 -9.05 3.25 21.16
C PRO A 334 -8.81 4.62 20.54
N ARG A 335 -9.88 5.42 20.36
CA ARG A 335 -9.77 6.80 19.85
C ARG A 335 -9.38 7.80 20.94
N VAL A 336 -9.71 7.49 22.20
CA VAL A 336 -9.40 8.33 23.37
C VAL A 336 -8.06 7.95 23.98
N LEU A 337 -7.71 6.65 23.97
CA LEU A 337 -6.47 6.13 24.55
C LEU A 337 -5.46 5.77 23.43
N SER A 338 -4.35 6.50 23.35
CA SER A 338 -3.31 6.31 22.33
C SER A 338 -2.29 5.21 22.66
N GLN A 339 -2.66 4.22 23.49
CA GLN A 339 -1.73 3.19 23.96
C GLN A 339 -1.69 1.97 23.03
N ALA A 340 -0.54 1.30 22.91
CA ALA A 340 -0.35 0.19 21.98
C ALA A 340 -1.29 -1.01 22.21
N TRP A 341 -1.75 -1.24 23.46
CA TRP A 341 -2.66 -2.34 23.78
C TRP A 341 -4.09 -2.11 23.24
N THR A 342 -4.49 -0.87 22.95
CA THR A 342 -5.85 -0.59 22.44
C THR A 342 -6.09 -1.18 21.05
N ALA A 343 -5.03 -1.54 20.32
CA ALA A 343 -5.14 -2.29 19.07
C ALA A 343 -5.76 -3.68 19.24
N TRP A 344 -5.70 -4.27 20.44
CA TRP A 344 -6.36 -5.54 20.75
C TRP A 344 -7.88 -5.36 20.85
N LEU A 345 -8.34 -4.19 21.27
CA LEU A 345 -9.77 -3.84 21.32
C LEU A 345 -10.38 -3.64 19.94
N GLU A 346 -9.57 -3.32 18.93
CA GLU A 346 -10.03 -3.24 17.54
C GLU A 346 -10.23 -4.64 16.91
N ASP A 347 -9.76 -5.72 17.55
CA ASP A 347 -9.78 -7.06 16.98
C ASP A 347 -11.16 -7.74 17.15
N ARG A 348 -12.03 -7.56 16.14
CA ARG A 348 -13.40 -8.10 16.14
C ARG A 348 -13.46 -9.62 16.08
N ALA A 349 -12.46 -10.28 15.48
CA ALA A 349 -12.38 -11.75 15.50
C ALA A 349 -12.11 -12.27 16.91
N LEU A 350 -11.20 -11.64 17.66
CA LEU A 350 -10.95 -12.01 19.05
C LEU A 350 -12.22 -11.85 19.89
N LEU A 351 -12.92 -10.72 19.73
CA LEU A 351 -14.19 -10.49 20.42
C LEU A 351 -15.23 -11.57 20.08
N ALA A 352 -15.39 -11.89 18.79
CA ALA A 352 -16.34 -12.89 18.32
C ALA A 352 -16.02 -14.28 18.87
N ILE A 353 -14.74 -14.70 18.87
CA ILE A 353 -14.29 -15.97 19.45
C ILE A 353 -14.57 -16.00 20.95
N LEU A 354 -14.20 -14.93 21.65
CA LEU A 354 -14.32 -14.84 23.10
C LEU A 354 -15.79 -14.94 23.53
N ILE A 355 -16.68 -14.17 22.91
CA ILE A 355 -18.13 -14.24 23.19
C ILE A 355 -18.72 -15.57 22.71
N GLY A 356 -18.29 -16.09 21.56
CA GLY A 356 -18.75 -17.37 21.03
C GLY A 356 -18.44 -18.55 21.96
N LEU A 357 -17.22 -18.60 22.51
CA LEU A 357 -16.84 -19.56 23.54
C LEU A 357 -17.64 -19.36 24.83
N GLY A 358 -17.86 -18.11 25.24
CA GLY A 358 -18.74 -17.78 26.36
C GLY A 358 -20.15 -18.30 26.19
N LEU A 359 -20.72 -18.17 24.99
CA LEU A 359 -22.05 -18.69 24.66
C LEU A 359 -22.12 -20.21 24.69
N LEU A 360 -21.11 -20.89 24.13
CA LEU A 360 -21.01 -22.35 24.19
C LEU A 360 -20.87 -22.86 25.65
N ALA A 361 -20.23 -22.08 26.52
CA ALA A 361 -20.09 -22.37 27.94
C ALA A 361 -21.32 -21.92 28.78
N GLY A 362 -22.35 -21.32 28.17
CA GLY A 362 -23.53 -20.80 28.87
C GLY A 362 -23.32 -19.48 29.62
N ALA A 363 -22.16 -18.83 29.46
CA ALA A 363 -21.75 -17.59 30.12
C ALA A 363 -21.78 -16.35 29.20
N GLY A 364 -22.48 -16.39 28.06
CA GLY A 364 -22.42 -15.30 27.08
C GLY A 364 -22.91 -13.95 27.61
N ALA A 365 -24.05 -13.91 28.30
CA ALA A 365 -24.58 -12.68 28.88
C ALA A 365 -23.65 -12.04 29.93
N PRO A 366 -23.21 -12.74 31.01
CA PRO A 366 -22.31 -12.15 32.00
C PRO A 366 -20.97 -11.70 31.38
N MET A 367 -20.52 -12.36 30.33
CA MET A 367 -19.30 -12.01 29.63
C MET A 367 -19.42 -10.69 28.85
N VAL A 368 -20.53 -10.47 28.15
CA VAL A 368 -20.81 -9.20 27.45
C VAL A 368 -20.90 -8.04 28.45
N TYR A 369 -21.63 -8.22 29.56
CA TYR A 369 -21.72 -7.21 30.61
C TYR A 369 -20.37 -6.92 31.25
N GLY A 370 -19.63 -7.97 31.63
CA GLY A 370 -18.32 -7.85 32.26
C GLY A 370 -17.31 -7.11 31.38
N LEU A 371 -17.29 -7.41 30.08
CA LEU A 371 -16.43 -6.71 29.11
C LEU A 371 -16.82 -5.24 28.96
N ALA A 372 -18.11 -4.94 28.86
CA ALA A 372 -18.58 -3.56 28.74
C ALA A 372 -18.19 -2.72 29.97
N ILE A 373 -18.39 -3.28 31.17
CA ILE A 373 -17.99 -2.65 32.45
C ILE A 373 -16.48 -2.47 32.52
N ALA A 374 -15.70 -3.50 32.18
CA ALA A 374 -14.24 -3.42 32.19
C ALA A 374 -13.71 -2.34 31.23
N LEU A 375 -14.30 -2.23 30.03
CA LEU A 375 -13.91 -1.20 29.06
C LEU A 375 -14.29 0.21 29.52
N ALA A 376 -15.48 0.37 30.11
CA ALA A 376 -15.89 1.64 30.70
C ALA A 376 -14.95 2.03 31.85
N ALA A 377 -14.61 1.09 32.74
CA ALA A 377 -13.67 1.30 33.84
C ALA A 377 -12.27 1.67 33.31
N CYS A 378 -11.75 0.97 32.30
CA CYS A 378 -10.48 1.33 31.66
C CYS A 378 -10.49 2.72 31.03
N GLY A 379 -11.59 3.11 30.38
CA GLY A 379 -11.74 4.43 29.78
C GLY A 379 -11.78 5.58 30.80
N ILE A 380 -12.28 5.31 32.01
CA ILE A 380 -12.42 6.31 33.09
C ILE A 380 -11.19 6.35 34.00
N LEU A 381 -10.66 5.18 34.39
CA LEU A 381 -9.61 5.05 35.40
C LEU A 381 -8.21 5.26 34.84
N TRP A 382 -8.01 5.10 33.53
CA TRP A 382 -6.68 5.33 32.95
C TRP A 382 -6.49 6.83 32.69
N PRO A 383 -5.58 7.51 33.43
CA PRO A 383 -5.37 8.94 33.25
C PRO A 383 -4.90 9.23 31.83
N GLN A 384 -5.55 10.19 31.18
CA GLN A 384 -5.08 10.74 29.92
C GLN A 384 -3.70 11.32 30.18
N GLY A 385 -2.66 10.74 29.57
CA GLY A 385 -1.31 11.25 29.65
C GLY A 385 -1.33 12.74 29.29
N ALA A 386 -0.97 13.56 30.27
CA ALA A 386 -1.00 15.02 30.26
C ALA A 386 -0.95 15.62 28.84
N GLY A 387 -2.10 16.11 28.37
CA GLY A 387 -2.13 17.13 27.33
C GLY A 387 -1.41 18.35 27.89
N ARG A 388 -0.11 18.46 27.63
CA ARG A 388 0.68 19.67 27.87
C ARG A 388 0.10 20.78 27.01
N LEU A 389 -0.85 21.51 27.57
CA LEU A 389 -1.15 22.88 27.19
C LEU A 389 -0.12 23.76 27.88
N THR A 390 1.03 23.95 27.24
CA THR A 390 1.88 25.13 27.50
C THR A 390 2.29 25.70 26.15
N PRO A 391 1.75 26.85 25.73
CA PRO A 391 2.41 27.69 24.75
C PRO A 391 3.53 28.47 25.45
N SER A 392 4.75 28.31 24.99
CA SER A 392 5.85 29.26 25.20
C SER A 392 6.74 29.26 23.97
#